data_AF-A0A021XGG0-F1
#
_entry.id   AF-A0A021XGG0-F1
#
_cell.length_a   1.000
_cell.length_b   1.000
_cell.length_c   1.000
_cell.angle_alpha   90.00
_cell.angle_beta   90.00
_cell.angle_gamma   90.00
#
_symmetry.space_group_name_H-M   'P 1'
#
loop_
_entity.id
_entity.type
_entity.pdbx_description
1 polymer ?
#
loop_
_entity_poly.entity_id
_entity_poly.type
_entity_poly.pdbx_seq_one_letter_code
_entity_poly.pdbx_strand_id
1 'polypeptide(L)'
;MFAAINRNLLKSIMLADGVFSLAAAVLLFALSGPIGALVGPLATPAVLNGFAAFFALWGAFHLAVGRQEQPSVSAVRFAIAGDAAWIVGSIAVLALAGSGLTLAGMGLIALAAVVVADVLLLKKIGLGRRQRAALA
;
A
#
# COMPACT_ATOMS: atom_id res chain seq x y z
N MET A 1 1.76 27.70 -7.02
CA MET A 1 0.98 26.57 -6.46
C MET A 1 1.57 25.21 -6.83
N PHE A 2 1.83 24.89 -8.11
CA PHE A 2 2.47 23.63 -8.53
C PHE A 2 3.86 23.38 -7.92
N ALA A 3 4.65 24.43 -7.68
CA ALA A 3 5.96 24.32 -7.02
C ALA A 3 5.86 23.87 -5.54
N ALA A 4 4.80 24.25 -4.82
CA ALA A 4 4.57 23.86 -3.43
C ALA A 4 4.09 22.39 -3.33
N ILE A 5 3.24 21.97 -4.27
CA ILE A 5 2.83 20.56 -4.44
C ILE A 5 4.05 19.69 -4.78
N ASN A 6 4.97 20.19 -5.63
CA ASN A 6 6.16 19.45 -6.03
C ASN A 6 7.21 19.28 -4.91
N ARG A 7 7.40 20.27 -4.02
CA ARG A 7 8.41 20.19 -2.95
C ARG A 7 8.14 19.08 -1.94
N ASN A 8 6.87 18.75 -1.71
CA ASN A 8 6.45 17.79 -0.69
C ASN A 8 5.80 16.52 -1.24
N LEU A 9 5.93 16.24 -2.55
CA LEU A 9 5.27 15.09 -3.18
C LEU A 9 5.53 13.77 -2.43
N LEU A 10 6.79 13.43 -2.15
CA LEU A 10 7.14 12.22 -1.39
C LEU A 10 6.48 12.20 -0.01
N LYS A 11 6.51 13.34 0.68
CA LYS A 11 5.92 13.48 2.01
C LYS A 11 4.41 13.20 1.95
N SER A 12 3.71 13.84 1.02
CA SER A 12 2.27 13.68 0.83
C SER A 12 1.90 12.25 0.46
N ILE A 13 2.65 11.59 -0.42
CA ILE A 13 2.38 10.19 -0.80
C ILE A 13 2.60 9.26 0.40
N MET A 14 3.68 9.42 1.15
CA MET A 14 3.94 8.61 2.34
C MET A 14 2.83 8.79 3.38
N LEU A 15 2.34 10.02 3.59
CA LEU A 15 1.23 10.28 4.51
C LEU A 15 -0.08 9.67 4.02
N ALA A 16 -0.42 9.87 2.75
CA ALA A 16 -1.65 9.35 2.15
C ALA A 16 -1.70 7.82 2.21
N ASP A 17 -0.60 7.16 1.84
CA ASP A 17 -0.48 5.71 1.91
C ASP A 17 -0.54 5.20 3.36
N GLY A 18 0.06 5.94 4.30
CA GLY A 18 -0.07 5.66 5.72
C GLY A 18 -1.50 5.70 6.22
N VAL A 19 -2.26 6.75 5.88
CA VAL A 19 -3.68 6.86 6.23
C VAL A 19 -4.50 5.76 5.57
N PHE A 20 -4.27 5.49 4.28
CA PHE A 20 -4.96 4.43 3.54
C PHE A 20 -4.72 3.05 4.18
N SER A 21 -3.47 2.72 4.47
CA SER A 21 -3.10 1.47 5.13
C SER A 21 -3.76 1.33 6.49
N LEU A 22 -3.78 2.38 7.32
CA LEU A 22 -4.49 2.34 8.60
C LEU A 22 -6.00 2.17 8.44
N ALA A 23 -6.61 2.85 7.46
CA ALA A 23 -8.03 2.69 7.18
C ALA A 23 -8.36 1.26 6.72
N ALA A 24 -7.52 0.68 5.86
CA ALA A 24 -7.62 -0.72 5.45
C ALA A 24 -7.50 -1.67 6.65
N ALA A 25 -6.56 -1.43 7.58
CA ALA A 25 -6.42 -2.21 8.80
C ALA A 25 -7.70 -2.17 9.66
N VAL A 26 -8.25 -0.98 9.88
CA VAL A 26 -9.51 -0.80 10.64
C VAL A 26 -10.65 -1.56 9.98
N LEU A 27 -10.81 -1.43 8.66
CA LEU A 27 -11.86 -2.13 7.92
C LEU A 27 -11.69 -3.65 8.01
N LEU A 28 -10.47 -4.17 7.86
CA LEU A 28 -10.20 -5.61 7.94
C LEU A 28 -10.45 -6.16 9.35
N PHE A 29 -10.06 -5.44 10.41
CA PHE A 29 -10.39 -5.87 11.77
C PHE A 29 -11.90 -5.84 12.05
N ALA A 30 -12.58 -4.77 11.67
CA ALA A 30 -13.99 -4.57 11.98
C ALA A 30 -14.93 -5.45 11.13
N LEU A 31 -14.55 -5.73 9.88
CA LEU A 31 -15.40 -6.38 8.88
C LEU A 31 -14.78 -7.64 8.29
N SER A 32 -13.90 -8.33 9.02
CA SER A 32 -13.23 -9.56 8.55
C SER A 32 -14.22 -10.62 8.05
N GLY A 33 -15.35 -10.83 8.74
CA GLY A 33 -16.39 -11.77 8.30
C GLY A 33 -17.02 -11.39 6.94
N PRO A 34 -17.65 -10.21 6.82
CA PRO A 34 -18.21 -9.75 5.54
C PRO A 34 -17.19 -9.69 4.40
N ILE A 35 -15.97 -9.20 4.66
CA ILE A 35 -14.90 -9.14 3.66
C ILE A 35 -14.47 -10.56 3.24
N GLY A 36 -14.35 -11.50 4.19
CA GLY A 36 -14.03 -12.89 3.90
C GLY A 36 -15.08 -13.56 3.02
N ALA A 37 -16.37 -13.32 3.30
CA ALA A 37 -17.47 -13.82 2.47
C ALA A 37 -17.43 -13.26 1.04
N LEU A 38 -17.02 -11.99 0.87
CA LEU A 38 -16.83 -11.39 -0.45
C LEU A 38 -15.60 -11.96 -1.17
N VAL A 39 -14.49 -12.22 -0.47
CA VAL A 39 -13.24 -12.67 -1.10
C VAL A 39 -13.27 -14.15 -1.45
N GLY A 40 -13.79 -14.98 -0.56
CA GLY A 40 -13.92 -16.43 -0.74
C GLY A 40 -13.36 -17.24 0.45
N PRO A 41 -13.51 -18.57 0.42
CA PRO A 41 -13.23 -19.44 1.57
C PRO A 41 -11.80 -19.36 2.12
N LEU A 42 -10.83 -18.96 1.30
CA LEU A 42 -9.43 -18.79 1.71
C LEU A 42 -9.19 -17.55 2.58
N ALA A 43 -10.08 -16.55 2.52
CA ALA A 43 -10.01 -15.33 3.31
C ALA A 43 -10.60 -15.53 4.71
N THR A 44 -10.02 -16.47 5.46
CA THR A 44 -10.46 -16.75 6.84
C THR A 44 -10.23 -15.54 7.76
N PRO A 45 -10.98 -15.44 8.88
CA PRO A 45 -10.79 -14.34 9.83
C PRO A 45 -9.35 -14.21 10.34
N ALA A 46 -8.65 -15.34 10.53
CA ALA A 46 -7.25 -15.34 10.96
C ALA A 46 -6.33 -14.69 9.90
N VAL A 47 -6.51 -15.04 8.63
CA VAL A 47 -5.75 -14.47 7.51
C VAL A 47 -6.03 -12.96 7.39
N LEU A 48 -7.30 -12.56 7.44
CA LEU A 48 -7.69 -11.16 7.32
C LEU A 48 -7.22 -10.31 8.50
N ASN A 49 -7.26 -10.84 9.73
CA ASN A 49 -6.68 -10.17 10.90
C ASN A 49 -5.15 -10.08 10.81
N GLY A 50 -4.48 -11.09 10.21
CA GLY A 50 -3.06 -11.03 9.90
C GLY A 50 -2.74 -9.88 8.93
N PHE A 51 -3.51 -9.73 7.85
CA PHE A 51 -3.38 -8.59 6.95
C PHE A 51 -3.71 -7.27 7.65
N ALA A 52 -4.73 -7.22 8.50
CA ALA A 52 -5.08 -6.03 9.25
C ALA A 52 -3.91 -5.56 10.15
N ALA A 53 -3.29 -6.49 10.88
CA ALA A 53 -2.11 -6.20 11.70
C ALA A 53 -0.93 -5.71 10.85
N PHE A 54 -0.67 -6.36 9.71
CA PHE A 54 0.34 -5.91 8.75
C PHE A 54 0.06 -4.47 8.29
N PHE A 55 -1.15 -4.17 7.84
CA PHE A 55 -1.53 -2.83 7.38
C PHE A 55 -1.46 -1.78 8.48
N ALA A 56 -1.74 -2.15 9.73
CA ALA A 56 -1.59 -1.24 10.87
C ALA A 56 -0.11 -0.84 11.05
N LEU A 57 0.79 -1.82 11.03
CA LEU A 57 2.24 -1.58 11.14
C LEU A 57 2.78 -0.83 9.91
N TRP A 58 2.36 -1.23 8.71
CA TRP A 58 2.76 -0.62 7.45
C TRP A 58 2.30 0.83 7.36
N GLY A 59 1.06 1.12 7.80
CA GLY A 59 0.50 2.45 7.87
C GLY A 59 1.22 3.33 8.89
N ALA A 60 1.50 2.80 10.08
CA ALA A 60 2.28 3.50 11.10
C ALA A 60 3.69 3.86 10.60
N PHE A 61 4.37 2.92 9.93
CA PHE A 61 5.66 3.16 9.27
C PHE A 61 5.57 4.31 8.25
N HIS A 62 4.58 4.26 7.35
CA HIS A 62 4.38 5.28 6.32
C HIS A 62 4.10 6.67 6.91
N LEU A 63 3.26 6.75 7.95
CA LEU A 63 3.00 7.99 8.66
C LEU A 63 4.24 8.52 9.39
N ALA A 64 5.02 7.66 10.03
CA ALA A 64 6.24 8.06 10.72
C ALA A 64 7.25 8.67 9.74
N VAL A 65 7.47 8.02 8.59
CA VAL A 65 8.35 8.53 7.53
C VAL A 65 7.79 9.80 6.89
N GLY A 66 6.49 9.83 6.62
CA GLY A 66 5.80 10.98 6.04
C GLY A 66 5.73 12.19 6.97
N ARG A 67 5.96 12.05 8.28
CA ARG A 67 6.00 13.19 9.21
C ARG A 67 7.36 13.85 9.31
N GLN A 68 8.43 13.19 8.85
CA GLN A 68 9.78 13.76 8.81
C GLN A 68 9.79 15.09 8.02
N GLU A 69 10.70 16.00 8.37
CA GLU A 69 10.91 17.24 7.60
C GLU A 69 11.25 16.91 6.15
N GLN A 70 12.14 15.93 5.95
CA GLN A 70 12.40 15.29 4.67
C GLN A 70 12.35 13.77 4.83
N PRO A 71 11.47 13.04 4.12
CA PRO A 71 11.41 11.58 4.20
C PRO A 71 12.76 10.91 3.93
N SER A 72 13.17 9.97 4.77
CA SER A 72 14.42 9.22 4.57
C SER A 72 14.43 8.48 3.22
N VAL A 73 15.52 8.60 2.47
CA VAL A 73 15.69 7.94 1.15
C VAL A 73 15.68 6.42 1.29
N SER A 74 16.33 5.86 2.32
CA SER A 74 16.34 4.42 2.55
C SER A 74 14.94 3.91 2.91
N ALA A 75 14.21 4.64 3.74
CA ALA A 75 12.84 4.29 4.12
C ALA A 75 11.88 4.34 2.92
N VAL A 76 12.01 5.34 2.04
CA VAL A 76 11.20 5.42 0.80
C VAL A 76 11.54 4.26 -0.16
N ARG A 77 12.82 3.88 -0.27
CA ARG A 77 13.21 2.69 -1.07
C ARG A 77 12.65 1.40 -0.50
N PHE A 78 12.66 1.25 0.82
CA PHE A 78 12.03 0.12 1.51
C PHE A 78 10.52 0.08 1.27
N ALA A 79 9.84 1.23 1.35
CA ALA A 79 8.42 1.36 1.01
C ALA A 79 8.13 0.90 -0.43
N ILE A 80 8.91 1.38 -1.41
CA ILE A 80 8.79 0.96 -2.82
C ILE A 80 8.98 -0.55 -3.00
N ALA A 81 9.93 -1.15 -2.27
CA ALA A 81 10.15 -2.59 -2.32
C ALA A 81 8.99 -3.38 -1.71
N GLY A 82 8.43 -2.90 -0.59
CA GLY A 82 7.23 -3.49 0.02
C GLY A 82 6.01 -3.40 -0.88
N ASP A 83 5.78 -2.25 -1.52
CA ASP A 83 4.70 -2.08 -2.49
C ASP A 83 4.86 -3.04 -3.66
N ALA A 84 6.08 -3.20 -4.18
CA ALA A 84 6.37 -4.16 -5.25
C ALA A 84 6.07 -5.61 -4.81
N ALA A 85 6.48 -5.98 -3.60
CA ALA A 85 6.20 -7.29 -3.03
C ALA A 85 4.70 -7.53 -2.87
N TRP A 86 3.93 -6.52 -2.45
CA TRP A 86 2.47 -6.59 -2.35
C TRP A 86 1.82 -6.83 -3.71
N ILE A 87 2.26 -6.14 -4.76
CA ILE A 87 1.76 -6.32 -6.13
C ILE A 87 2.06 -7.73 -6.61
N VAL A 88 3.29 -8.21 -6.45
CA VAL A 88 3.68 -9.58 -6.83
C VAL A 88 2.87 -10.61 -6.06
N GLY A 89 2.70 -10.43 -4.75
CA GLY A 89 1.85 -11.29 -3.92
C GLY A 89 0.41 -11.31 -4.41
N SER A 90 -0.15 -10.15 -4.78
CA SER A 90 -1.51 -10.05 -5.32
C SER A 90 -1.66 -10.81 -6.65
N ILE A 91 -0.69 -10.67 -7.56
CA ILE A 91 -0.66 -11.41 -8.83
C ILE A 91 -0.55 -12.92 -8.57
N ALA A 92 0.32 -13.33 -7.66
CA ALA A 92 0.50 -14.74 -7.30
C ALA A 92 -0.79 -15.35 -6.74
N VAL A 93 -1.51 -14.64 -5.86
CA VAL A 93 -2.81 -15.08 -5.33
C VAL A 93 -3.82 -15.25 -6.47
N LEU A 94 -3.93 -14.29 -7.39
CA LEU A 94 -4.85 -14.38 -8.52
C LEU A 94 -4.52 -15.55 -9.46
N ALA A 95 -3.23 -15.78 -9.72
CA ALA A 95 -2.78 -16.83 -10.64
C ALA A 95 -2.86 -18.24 -10.04
N LEU A 96 -2.53 -18.39 -8.75
CA LEU A 96 -2.35 -19.70 -8.11
C LEU A 96 -3.53 -20.12 -7.24
N ALA A 97 -4.26 -19.16 -6.68
CA ALA A 97 -5.39 -19.41 -5.77
C ALA A 97 -6.72 -18.91 -6.34
N GLY A 98 -6.75 -18.48 -7.61
CA GLY A 98 -7.93 -17.89 -8.26
C GLY A 98 -9.19 -18.75 -8.19
N SER A 99 -9.07 -20.08 -8.29
CA SER A 99 -10.21 -21.01 -8.20
C SER A 99 -10.86 -21.06 -6.82
N GLY A 100 -10.15 -20.60 -5.77
CA GLY A 100 -10.66 -20.49 -4.40
C GLY A 100 -11.20 -19.10 -4.05
N LEU A 101 -11.25 -18.19 -5.02
CA LEU A 101 -11.75 -16.83 -4.85
C LEU A 101 -13.13 -16.68 -5.51
N THR A 102 -13.94 -15.75 -5.00
CA THR A 102 -15.09 -15.28 -5.75
C THR A 102 -14.64 -14.28 -6.83
N LEU A 103 -15.48 -14.03 -7.84
CA LEU A 103 -15.20 -13.00 -8.84
C LEU A 103 -15.02 -11.60 -8.21
N ALA A 104 -15.81 -11.27 -7.19
CA ALA A 104 -15.69 -10.01 -6.46
C ALA A 104 -14.35 -9.95 -5.69
N GLY A 105 -13.93 -11.05 -5.06
CA GLY A 105 -12.64 -11.18 -4.41
C GLY A 105 -11.47 -10.97 -5.37
N MET A 106 -11.52 -11.59 -6.54
CA MET A 106 -10.53 -11.38 -7.60
C MET A 106 -10.47 -9.91 -8.02
N GLY A 107 -11.63 -9.28 -8.23
CA GLY A 107 -11.73 -7.85 -8.56
C GLY A 107 -11.13 -6.94 -7.48
N LEU A 108 -11.41 -7.22 -6.20
CA LEU A 108 -10.86 -6.47 -5.08
C LEU A 108 -9.33 -6.57 -5.02
N ILE A 109 -8.78 -7.78 -5.17
CA ILE A 109 -7.32 -8.01 -5.15
C ILE A 109 -6.66 -7.31 -6.34
N ALA A 110 -7.22 -7.44 -7.54
CA ALA A 110 -6.71 -6.79 -8.75
C ALA A 110 -6.73 -5.25 -8.61
N LEU A 111 -7.84 -4.69 -8.12
CA LEU A 111 -7.96 -3.26 -7.88
C LEU A 111 -6.95 -2.77 -6.84
N ALA A 112 -6.80 -3.48 -5.72
CA ALA A 112 -5.82 -3.14 -4.70
C ALA A 112 -4.39 -3.16 -5.27
N ALA A 113 -4.05 -4.15 -6.11
CA ALA A 113 -2.74 -4.21 -6.76
C ALA A 113 -2.49 -3.00 -7.68
N VAL A 114 -3.49 -2.56 -8.45
CA VAL A 114 -3.37 -1.37 -9.31
C VAL A 114 -3.17 -0.11 -8.47
N VAL A 115 -3.98 0.09 -7.42
CA VAL A 115 -3.84 1.25 -6.52
C VAL A 115 -2.45 1.31 -5.90
N VAL A 116 -1.93 0.18 -5.42
CA VAL A 116 -0.57 0.11 -4.86
C VAL A 116 0.50 0.35 -5.93
N ALA A 117 0.28 -0.09 -7.18
CA ALA A 117 1.19 0.20 -8.28
C ALA A 117 1.27 1.70 -8.59
N ASP A 118 0.14 2.40 -8.59
CA ASP A 118 0.11 3.86 -8.77
C ASP A 118 0.86 4.57 -7.64
N VAL A 119 0.63 4.17 -6.39
CA VAL A 119 1.35 4.70 -5.22
C VAL A 119 2.86 4.46 -5.34
N LEU A 120 3.28 3.26 -5.74
CA LEU A 120 4.68 2.90 -5.98
C LEU A 120 5.30 3.81 -7.05
N LEU A 121 4.62 4.00 -8.18
CA LEU A 121 5.08 4.86 -9.27
C LEU A 121 5.25 6.30 -8.80
N LEU A 122 4.29 6.82 -8.03
CA LEU A 122 4.36 8.16 -7.46
C LEU A 122 5.56 8.29 -6.49
N LYS A 123 5.82 7.29 -5.64
CA LYS A 123 7.03 7.26 -4.78
C LYS A 123 8.31 7.27 -5.60
N LYS A 124 8.40 6.47 -6.67
CA LYS A 124 9.57 6.45 -7.59
C LYS A 124 9.79 7.82 -8.25
N ILE A 125 8.73 8.43 -8.77
CA ILE A 125 8.79 9.75 -9.41
C ILE A 125 9.25 10.80 -8.39
N GLY A 126 8.68 10.81 -7.18
CA GLY A 126 9.07 11.72 -6.12
C GLY A 126 10.54 11.57 -5.72
N LEU A 127 11.02 10.34 -5.60
CA LEU A 127 12.41 10.05 -5.25
C LEU A 127 13.38 10.48 -6.35
N GLY A 128 13.08 10.17 -7.61
CA GLY A 128 13.91 10.57 -8.74
C GLY A 128 13.98 12.09 -8.92
N ARG A 129 12.88 12.81 -8.68
CA ARG A 129 12.87 14.29 -8.70
C ARG A 129 13.78 14.87 -7.63
N ARG A 130 13.72 14.35 -6.39
CA ARG A 130 14.58 14.81 -5.29
C ARG A 130 16.07 14.56 -5.59
N GLN A 131 16.40 13.40 -6.13
CA GLN A 131 17.79 13.07 -6.48
C GLN A 131 18.36 14.02 -7.53
N ARG A 132 17.59 14.34 -8.59
CA ARG A 132 18.01 15.32 -9.60
C ARG A 132 18.21 16.72 -9.01
N ALA A 133 17.33 17.14 -8.11
CA ALA A 133 17.45 18.44 -7.44
C ALA A 133 18.65 18.53 -6.49
N ALA A 134 19.17 17.40 -5.99
CA ALA A 134 20.38 17.37 -5.16
C ALA A 134 21.69 17.38 -5.97
N LEU A 135 21.61 17.15 -7.29
CA LEU A 135 22.74 17.13 -8.21
C LEU A 135 22.86 18.42 -9.05
N ALA A 136 21.87 19.30 -8.98
CA ALA A 136 21.81 20.59 -9.67
C ALA A 136 22.23 21.72 -8.71
#